data_AF-A0A0M3KHU6-F1
#
_entry.id   AF-A0A0M3KHU6-F1
#
_cell.length_a   1.000
_cell.length_b   1.000
_cell.length_c   1.000
_cell.angle_alpha   90.00
_cell.angle_beta   90.00
_cell.angle_gamma   90.00
#
_symmetry.space_group_name_H-M   'P 1'
#
loop_
_entity.id
_entity.type
_entity.pdbx_description
1 polymer ?
#
loop_
_entity_poly.entity_id
_entity_poly.type
_entity_poly.pdbx_seq_one_letter_code
_entity_poly.pdbx_strand_id
1 'polypeptide(L)'
;LVSLCIGDSRLASMETGTALTRAIQRCTELSVDIVNYSYGEATDFPNTGRIISALDRMVRKHDIIFISSAGNNGPALSTGGSPGSTSSSAIGVGAYLSSEMMETMYSMREKIPATLYPWSSRGPTVDGALGVSICAPGAAITGVPKFTLKGSQLMNGTSMSAPNATGTVGWCFFGLL
;
A
#
# COMPACT_ATOMS: atom_id res chain seq x y z
N LEU A 1 17.12 0.37 3.04
CA LEU A 1 15.88 1.13 2.76
C LEU A 1 16.21 2.35 1.92
N VAL A 2 15.59 2.47 0.75
CA VAL A 2 15.71 3.64 -0.13
C VAL A 2 14.39 4.38 -0.06
N SER A 3 14.42 5.66 0.33
CA SER A 3 13.23 6.51 0.38
C SER A 3 13.19 7.40 -0.87
N LEU A 4 12.10 7.34 -1.62
CA LEU A 4 11.87 8.15 -2.81
C LEU A 4 10.64 9.03 -2.57
N CYS A 5 10.85 10.34 -2.47
CA CYS A 5 9.76 11.29 -2.30
C CYS A 5 9.06 11.51 -3.65
N ILE A 6 7.78 11.13 -3.72
CA ILE A 6 6.93 11.29 -4.91
C ILE A 6 5.84 12.36 -4.74
N GLY A 7 5.55 12.74 -3.49
CA GLY A 7 4.53 13.72 -3.14
C GLY A 7 5.03 15.14 -3.37
N ASP A 8 4.18 15.97 -3.95
CA ASP A 8 4.47 17.39 -4.18
C ASP A 8 3.82 18.25 -3.09
N SER A 9 4.63 18.96 -2.31
CA SER A 9 4.13 19.84 -1.24
C SER A 9 3.28 21.00 -1.77
N ARG A 10 3.43 21.37 -3.04
CA ARG A 10 2.60 22.39 -3.70
C ARG A 10 1.19 21.88 -4.01
N LEU A 11 1.01 20.57 -4.05
CA LEU A 11 -0.25 19.87 -4.36
C LEU A 11 -0.72 19.05 -3.16
N ALA A 12 -0.58 19.59 -1.94
CA ALA A 12 -1.02 18.92 -0.72
C ALA A 12 -0.50 17.47 -0.59
N SER A 13 0.76 17.24 -0.97
CA SER A 13 1.46 15.94 -0.98
C SER A 13 0.97 14.89 -1.98
N MET A 14 0.11 15.26 -2.93
CA MET A 14 -0.29 14.37 -4.03
C MET A 14 0.91 13.91 -4.85
N GLU A 15 0.89 12.66 -5.30
CA GLU A 15 1.86 12.16 -6.26
C GLU A 15 1.64 12.73 -7.65
N THR A 16 2.72 12.83 -8.42
CA THR A 16 2.66 13.28 -9.81
C THR A 16 3.20 12.19 -10.73
N GLY A 17 2.65 12.10 -11.94
CA GLY A 17 3.11 11.11 -12.93
C GLY A 17 4.59 11.24 -13.27
N THR A 18 5.15 12.45 -13.23
CA THR A 18 6.58 12.69 -13.43
C THR A 18 7.41 12.16 -12.26
N ALA A 19 7.00 12.38 -11.02
CA ALA A 19 7.68 11.85 -9.84
C ALA A 19 7.62 10.32 -9.80
N LEU A 20 6.46 9.73 -10.10
CA LEU A 20 6.30 8.27 -10.20
C LEU A 20 7.19 7.66 -11.27
N THR A 21 7.23 8.25 -12.47
CA THR A 21 8.07 7.74 -13.56
C THR A 21 9.55 7.78 -13.17
N ARG A 22 10.01 8.85 -12.54
CA ARG A 22 11.38 8.97 -12.03
C ARG A 22 11.67 7.97 -10.92
N ALA A 23 10.72 7.76 -10.00
CA ALA A 23 10.87 6.80 -8.92
C ALA A 23 10.98 5.36 -9.44
N ILE A 24 10.11 4.97 -10.38
CA ILE A 24 10.15 3.64 -11.03
C ILE A 24 11.50 3.42 -11.74
N GLN A 25 11.96 4.41 -12.49
CA GLN A 25 13.27 4.33 -13.15
C GLN A 25 14.40 4.19 -12.11
N ARG A 26 14.35 4.96 -11.02
CA ARG A 26 15.35 4.91 -9.97
C ARG A 26 15.37 3.57 -9.23
N CYS A 27 14.20 2.98 -8.95
CA CYS A 27 14.09 1.64 -8.39
C CYS A 27 14.76 0.60 -9.29
N THR A 28 14.56 0.72 -10.60
CA THR A 28 15.16 -0.16 -11.60
C THR A 28 16.70 0.00 -11.65
N GLU A 29 17.20 1.24 -11.67
CA GLU A 29 18.64 1.53 -11.66
C GLU A 29 19.35 1.01 -10.40
N LEU A 30 18.67 1.08 -9.26
CA LEU A 30 19.19 0.59 -7.98
C LEU A 30 19.01 -0.92 -7.80
N SER A 31 18.30 -1.60 -8.72
CA SER A 31 17.99 -3.04 -8.64
C SER A 31 17.40 -3.43 -7.28
N VAL A 32 16.37 -2.70 -6.84
CA VAL A 32 15.67 -3.02 -5.58
C VAL A 32 14.80 -4.25 -5.75
N ASP A 33 14.76 -5.13 -4.74
CA ASP A 33 13.97 -6.37 -4.83
C ASP A 33 12.47 -6.12 -4.58
N ILE A 34 12.15 -5.22 -3.63
CA ILE A 34 10.78 -4.99 -3.17
C ILE A 34 10.52 -3.49 -3.01
N VAL A 35 9.37 -3.05 -3.51
CA VAL A 35 8.87 -1.68 -3.38
C VAL A 35 7.59 -1.68 -2.56
N ASN A 36 7.55 -0.84 -1.53
CA ASN A 36 6.31 -0.47 -0.84
C ASN A 36 5.79 0.86 -1.38
N TYR A 37 4.52 0.87 -1.78
CA TYR A 37 3.82 2.04 -2.29
C TYR A 37 2.52 2.27 -1.50
N SER A 38 2.57 3.16 -0.51
CA SER A 38 1.43 3.49 0.36
C SER A 38 0.64 4.71 -0.10
N TYR A 39 0.48 4.89 -1.41
CA TYR A 39 -0.27 5.97 -2.07
C TYR A 39 -1.29 5.37 -3.04
N GLY A 40 -2.21 6.19 -3.53
CA GLY A 40 -3.08 5.80 -4.63
C GLY A 40 -4.31 6.70 -4.77
N GLU A 41 -4.84 6.72 -5.99
CA GLU A 41 -5.95 7.57 -6.41
C GLU A 41 -7.05 6.75 -7.09
N ALA A 42 -8.24 7.32 -7.19
CA ALA A 42 -9.31 6.73 -7.98
C ALA A 42 -8.94 6.71 -9.49
N THR A 43 -9.42 5.71 -10.22
CA THR A 43 -9.20 5.63 -11.66
C THR A 43 -10.45 5.12 -12.37
N ASP A 44 -10.74 5.70 -13.54
CA ASP A 44 -11.81 5.24 -14.42
C ASP A 44 -11.38 4.02 -15.25
N PHE A 45 -10.07 3.87 -15.49
CA PHE A 45 -9.52 2.86 -16.39
C PHE A 45 -8.54 1.96 -15.63
N PRO A 46 -8.99 0.82 -15.08
CA PRO A 46 -8.10 -0.11 -14.41
C PRO A 46 -7.09 -0.71 -15.39
N ASN A 47 -5.94 -1.11 -14.84
CA ASN A 47 -4.85 -1.78 -15.53
C ASN A 47 -4.33 -1.12 -16.83
N THR A 48 -4.59 0.18 -17.03
CA THR A 48 -4.27 0.89 -18.28
C THR A 48 -3.54 2.21 -17.98
N GLY A 49 -2.68 2.64 -18.90
CA GLY A 49 -2.01 3.94 -18.86
C GLY A 49 -0.50 3.85 -18.70
N ARG A 50 0.18 4.97 -18.97
CA ARG A 50 1.64 5.00 -19.09
C ARG A 50 2.38 4.63 -17.80
N ILE A 51 1.85 5.03 -16.65
CA ILE A 51 2.42 4.68 -15.34
C ILE A 51 2.24 3.18 -15.07
N ILE A 52 1.06 2.62 -15.37
CA ILE A 52 0.80 1.19 -15.21
C ILE A 52 1.71 0.36 -16.11
N SER A 53 1.89 0.75 -17.38
CA SER A 53 2.85 0.07 -18.27
C SER A 53 4.30 0.18 -17.78
N ALA A 54 4.69 1.29 -17.15
CA ALA A 54 6.02 1.43 -16.56
C ALA A 54 6.20 0.52 -15.35
N LEU A 55 5.19 0.44 -14.48
CA LEU A 55 5.16 -0.46 -13.34
C LEU A 55 5.17 -1.92 -13.77
N ASP A 56 4.39 -2.27 -14.79
CA ASP A 56 4.35 -3.62 -15.35
C ASP A 56 5.72 -4.06 -15.87
N ARG A 57 6.42 -3.18 -16.59
CA ARG A 57 7.81 -3.44 -17.02
C ARG A 57 8.75 -3.60 -15.83
N MET A 58 8.64 -2.76 -14.80
CA MET A 58 9.49 -2.88 -13.61
C MET A 58 9.30 -4.24 -12.94
N VAL A 59 8.05 -4.69 -12.76
CA VAL A 59 7.74 -5.95 -12.09
C VAL A 59 8.12 -7.15 -12.95
N ARG A 60 7.72 -7.18 -14.23
CA ARG A 60 7.90 -8.35 -15.10
C ARG A 60 9.28 -8.50 -15.72
N LYS A 61 10.00 -7.40 -15.96
CA LYS A 61 11.31 -7.42 -16.63
C LYS A 61 12.48 -7.41 -15.64
N HIS A 62 12.29 -6.79 -14.48
CA HIS A 62 13.34 -6.64 -13.47
C HIS A 62 13.04 -7.45 -12.20
N ASP A 63 12.00 -8.29 -12.22
CA ASP A 63 11.60 -9.18 -11.12
C ASP A 63 11.43 -8.47 -9.77
N ILE A 64 10.99 -7.21 -9.81
CA ILE A 64 10.78 -6.37 -8.63
C ILE A 64 9.36 -6.59 -8.10
N ILE A 65 9.24 -6.95 -6.83
CA ILE A 65 7.94 -7.12 -6.18
C ILE A 65 7.37 -5.74 -5.82
N PHE A 66 6.19 -5.40 -6.35
CA PHE A 66 5.52 -4.14 -6.05
C PHE A 66 4.32 -4.37 -5.14
N ILE A 67 4.40 -3.86 -3.91
CA ILE A 67 3.36 -3.98 -2.89
C ILE A 67 2.73 -2.60 -2.68
N SER A 68 1.41 -2.55 -2.69
CA SER A 68 0.68 -1.30 -2.62
C SER A 68 -0.54 -1.37 -1.71
N SER A 69 -0.89 -0.24 -1.09
CA SER A 69 -2.10 -0.13 -0.28
C SER A 69 -3.36 -0.23 -1.15
N ALA A 70 -4.38 -0.95 -0.67
CA ALA A 70 -5.63 -1.09 -1.41
C ALA A 70 -6.44 0.21 -1.52
N GLY A 71 -6.30 1.11 -0.54
CA GLY A 71 -7.06 2.36 -0.41
C GLY A 71 -8.01 2.36 0.79
N ASN A 72 -8.48 3.54 1.19
CA ASN A 72 -9.33 3.72 2.39
C ASN A 72 -10.77 4.18 2.07
N ASN A 73 -11.32 3.77 0.92
CA ASN A 73 -12.63 4.22 0.43
C ASN A 73 -13.74 3.15 0.55
N GLY A 74 -13.52 2.10 1.36
CA GLY A 74 -14.55 1.08 1.65
C GLY A 74 -15.76 1.65 2.43
N PRO A 75 -16.79 0.84 2.71
CA PRO A 75 -16.87 -0.62 2.57
C PRO A 75 -17.50 -1.11 1.26
N ALA A 76 -17.89 -0.21 0.35
CA ALA A 76 -18.53 -0.62 -0.91
C ALA A 76 -17.58 -1.46 -1.79
N LEU A 77 -18.15 -2.27 -2.67
CA LEU A 77 -17.39 -3.00 -3.69
C LEU A 77 -16.76 -2.02 -4.69
N SER A 78 -15.68 -2.44 -5.34
CA SER A 78 -14.98 -1.65 -6.37
C SER A 78 -14.45 -0.30 -5.88
N THR A 79 -14.03 -0.24 -4.61
CA THR A 79 -13.51 0.96 -3.96
C THR A 79 -11.97 1.05 -3.97
N GLY A 80 -11.31 0.04 -4.54
CA GLY A 80 -9.86 -0.04 -4.61
C GLY A 80 -9.23 1.05 -5.48
N GLY A 81 -8.13 1.64 -5.01
CA GLY A 81 -7.39 2.69 -5.72
C GLY A 81 -6.32 2.14 -6.68
N SER A 82 -5.88 3.01 -7.60
CA SER A 82 -4.78 2.77 -8.53
C SER A 82 -3.44 3.22 -7.94
N PRO A 83 -2.33 2.49 -8.17
CA PRO A 83 -2.23 1.22 -8.89
C PRO A 83 -2.51 -0.01 -8.02
N GLY A 84 -2.71 0.17 -6.71
CA GLY A 84 -2.61 -0.92 -5.74
C GLY A 84 -3.67 -2.01 -5.86
N SER A 85 -4.92 -1.64 -6.11
CA SER A 85 -6.00 -2.58 -6.31
C SER A 85 -6.35 -2.79 -7.79
N THR A 86 -5.91 -1.92 -8.70
CA THR A 86 -6.39 -1.92 -10.09
C THR A 86 -5.37 -2.41 -11.12
N SER A 87 -4.13 -2.69 -10.70
CA SER A 87 -3.08 -3.20 -11.56
C SER A 87 -2.83 -4.68 -11.32
N SER A 88 -2.71 -5.48 -12.38
CA SER A 88 -2.39 -6.91 -12.26
C SER A 88 -0.99 -7.19 -11.71
N SER A 89 -0.12 -6.18 -11.76
CA SER A 89 1.30 -6.32 -11.42
C SER A 89 1.62 -5.76 -10.04
N ALA A 90 0.61 -5.25 -9.33
CA ALA A 90 0.72 -4.81 -7.95
C ALA A 90 0.06 -5.82 -7.00
N ILE A 91 0.65 -6.01 -5.82
CA ILE A 91 0.02 -6.75 -4.73
C ILE A 91 -0.73 -5.74 -3.85
N GLY A 92 -2.05 -5.70 -3.99
CA GLY A 92 -2.93 -4.84 -3.20
C GLY A 92 -3.13 -5.36 -1.77
N VAL A 93 -2.91 -4.52 -0.77
CA VAL A 93 -2.98 -4.87 0.64
C VAL A 93 -4.15 -4.17 1.35
N GLY A 94 -5.10 -4.96 1.84
CA GLY A 94 -6.22 -4.52 2.67
C GLY A 94 -5.84 -4.37 4.15
N ALA A 95 -6.63 -3.57 4.87
CA ALA A 95 -6.40 -3.27 6.28
C ALA A 95 -7.22 -4.19 7.19
N TYR A 96 -6.50 -5.05 7.90
CA TYR A 96 -7.04 -6.01 8.87
C TYR A 96 -6.88 -5.50 10.32
N LEU A 97 -7.84 -5.84 11.16
CA LEU A 97 -7.91 -5.52 12.58
C LEU A 97 -8.13 -6.81 13.38
N SER A 98 -7.13 -7.20 14.17
CA SER A 98 -7.24 -8.33 15.09
C SER A 98 -7.84 -7.92 16.44
N SER A 99 -8.41 -8.86 17.17
CA SER A 99 -8.98 -8.61 18.51
C SER A 99 -7.91 -8.16 19.52
N GLU A 100 -6.66 -8.60 19.37
CA GLU A 100 -5.52 -8.16 20.17
C GLU A 100 -5.15 -6.70 19.89
N MET A 101 -5.19 -6.28 18.62
CA MET A 101 -4.99 -4.88 18.26
C MET A 101 -6.11 -3.98 18.82
N MET A 102 -7.36 -4.45 18.83
CA MET A 102 -8.48 -3.70 19.41
C MET A 102 -8.26 -3.39 20.90
N GLU A 103 -7.76 -4.38 21.65
CA GLU A 103 -7.45 -4.22 23.06
C GLU A 103 -6.21 -3.34 23.28
N THR A 104 -5.11 -3.65 22.61
CA THR A 104 -3.80 -3.03 22.88
C THR A 104 -3.65 -1.65 22.27
N MET A 105 -4.16 -1.42 21.06
CA MET A 105 -4.00 -0.16 20.33
C MET A 105 -5.15 0.81 20.57
N TYR A 106 -6.36 0.31 20.85
CA TYR A 106 -7.57 1.12 20.97
C TYR A 106 -8.26 1.02 22.33
N SER A 107 -7.74 0.21 23.26
CA SER A 107 -8.32 0.02 24.60
C SER A 107 -9.80 -0.41 24.55
N MET A 108 -10.20 -1.16 23.51
CA MET A 108 -11.58 -1.63 23.38
C MET A 108 -11.87 -2.72 24.41
N ARG A 109 -12.91 -2.51 25.22
CA ARG A 109 -13.41 -3.49 26.20
C ARG A 109 -14.17 -4.62 25.52
N GLU A 110 -15.07 -4.27 24.61
CA GLU A 110 -15.82 -5.24 23.81
C GLU A 110 -15.05 -5.55 22.53
N LYS A 111 -14.61 -6.80 22.40
CA LYS A 111 -13.87 -7.28 21.24
C LYS A 111 -14.84 -7.87 20.24
N ILE A 112 -14.69 -7.50 18.99
CA ILE A 112 -15.35 -8.18 17.87
C ILE A 112 -14.41 -9.23 17.29
N PRO A 113 -14.94 -10.25 16.58
CA PRO A 113 -14.13 -11.17 15.80
C PRO A 113 -13.23 -10.40 14.84
N ALA A 114 -12.04 -10.93 14.59
CA ALA A 114 -11.09 -10.26 13.74
C ALA A 114 -11.66 -10.02 12.33
N THR A 115 -11.49 -8.80 11.84
CA THR A 115 -12.21 -8.33 10.66
C THR A 115 -11.39 -7.28 9.90
N LEU A 116 -11.88 -6.86 8.74
CA LEU A 116 -11.31 -5.73 8.01
C LEU A 116 -11.79 -4.42 8.62
N TYR A 117 -10.96 -3.39 8.54
CA TYR A 117 -11.41 -2.03 8.83
C TYR A 117 -12.59 -1.67 7.91
N PRO A 118 -13.63 -0.98 8.42
CA PRO A 118 -14.80 -0.63 7.61
C PRO A 118 -14.46 0.19 6.36
N TRP A 119 -13.46 1.08 6.47
CA TRP A 119 -12.97 1.91 5.37
C TRP A 119 -11.95 1.21 4.48
N SER A 120 -11.48 -0.01 4.80
CA SER A 120 -10.57 -0.74 3.91
C SER A 120 -11.29 -0.99 2.59
N SER A 121 -10.67 -0.57 1.49
CA SER A 121 -11.25 -0.75 0.16
C SER A 121 -11.42 -2.23 -0.15
N ARG A 122 -12.46 -2.53 -0.93
CA ARG A 122 -12.84 -3.89 -1.28
C ARG A 122 -12.90 -4.04 -2.79
N GLY A 123 -12.44 -5.19 -3.27
CA GLY A 123 -12.73 -5.63 -4.61
C GLY A 123 -14.17 -6.16 -4.76
N PRO A 124 -14.53 -6.74 -5.92
CA PRO A 124 -13.71 -6.78 -7.13
C PRO A 124 -13.51 -5.37 -7.72
N THR A 125 -12.50 -5.19 -8.56
CA THR A 125 -12.32 -3.97 -9.36
C THR A 125 -13.43 -3.81 -10.39
N VAL A 126 -13.50 -2.62 -10.99
CA VAL A 126 -14.53 -2.29 -12.00
C VAL A 126 -14.44 -3.16 -13.27
N ASP A 127 -13.28 -3.74 -13.57
CA ASP A 127 -13.06 -4.72 -14.65
C ASP A 127 -13.29 -6.18 -14.23
N GLY A 128 -13.71 -6.42 -12.98
CA GLY A 128 -14.02 -7.75 -12.46
C GLY A 128 -12.83 -8.53 -11.89
N ALA A 129 -11.62 -7.96 -11.87
CA ALA A 129 -10.49 -8.58 -11.16
C ALA A 129 -10.71 -8.54 -9.63
N LEU A 130 -10.02 -9.40 -8.89
CA LEU A 130 -10.20 -9.49 -7.42
C LEU A 130 -9.83 -8.18 -6.70
N GLY A 131 -8.85 -7.46 -7.22
CA GLY A 131 -8.38 -6.17 -6.74
C GLY A 131 -7.48 -6.23 -5.51
N VAL A 132 -8.02 -6.66 -4.36
CA VAL A 132 -7.24 -6.80 -3.11
C VAL A 132 -6.69 -8.22 -3.03
N SER A 133 -5.36 -8.36 -2.99
CA SER A 133 -4.68 -9.66 -3.02
C SER A 133 -4.52 -10.27 -1.64
N ILE A 134 -4.11 -9.48 -0.65
CA ILE A 134 -3.84 -9.93 0.72
C ILE A 134 -4.30 -8.88 1.74
N CYS A 135 -4.34 -9.25 3.02
CA CYS A 135 -4.64 -8.32 4.11
C CYS A 135 -3.55 -8.39 5.18
N ALA A 136 -3.23 -7.25 5.78
CA ALA A 136 -2.26 -7.13 6.86
C ALA A 136 -2.73 -6.16 7.94
N PRO A 137 -2.21 -6.24 9.18
CA PRO A 137 -2.57 -5.34 10.26
C PRO A 137 -2.51 -3.86 9.84
N GLY A 138 -3.64 -3.17 9.92
CA GLY A 138 -3.79 -1.78 9.44
C GLY A 138 -3.62 -0.69 10.48
N ALA A 139 -3.34 -1.06 11.74
CA ALA A 139 -2.94 -0.13 12.79
C ALA A 139 -1.45 -0.35 13.09
N ALA A 140 -0.70 0.74 13.25
CA ALA A 140 0.70 0.67 13.63
C ALA A 140 1.08 1.87 14.51
N ILE A 141 1.94 1.63 15.50
CA ILE A 141 2.67 2.69 16.19
C ILE A 141 3.93 2.95 15.36
N THR A 142 3.96 4.06 14.64
CA THR A 142 5.04 4.39 13.71
C THR A 142 5.87 5.58 14.19
N GLY A 143 7.14 5.61 13.82
CA GLY A 143 8.00 6.76 14.04
C GLY A 143 7.56 7.94 13.19
N VAL A 144 7.49 9.13 13.77
CA VAL A 144 7.14 10.36 13.06
C VAL A 144 8.35 11.29 13.00
N PRO A 145 8.43 12.20 12.00
CA PRO A 145 9.55 13.13 11.90
C PRO A 145 9.72 13.97 13.18
N LYS A 146 10.98 14.24 13.56
CA LYS A 146 11.30 14.95 14.81
C LYS A 146 10.67 16.34 14.93
N PHE A 147 10.38 17.02 13.83
CA PHE A 147 9.71 18.32 13.84
C PHE A 147 8.28 18.27 14.41
N THR A 148 7.65 17.09 14.44
CA THR A 148 6.33 16.89 15.06
C THR A 148 6.39 16.88 16.60
N LEU A 149 7.59 16.94 17.18
CA LEU A 149 7.86 16.87 18.63
C LEU A 149 7.29 15.62 19.31
N LYS A 150 6.96 14.59 18.52
CA LYS A 150 6.54 13.27 18.97
C LYS A 150 7.57 12.25 18.50
N GLY A 151 7.89 11.24 19.33
CA GLY A 151 8.79 10.15 18.95
C GLY A 151 8.10 9.07 18.11
N SER A 152 6.81 8.87 18.34
CA SER A 152 5.96 7.94 17.62
C SER A 152 4.50 8.40 17.64
N GLN A 153 3.71 7.83 16.74
CA GLN A 153 2.27 8.07 16.66
C GLN A 153 1.55 6.79 16.26
N LEU A 154 0.39 6.53 16.88
CA LEU A 154 -0.55 5.53 16.41
C LEU A 154 -1.24 6.04 15.14
N MET A 155 -1.09 5.31 14.04
CA MET A 155 -1.72 5.60 12.76
C MET A 155 -2.46 4.36 12.26
N ASN A 156 -3.53 4.57 11.50
CA ASN A 156 -4.27 3.51 10.83
C ASN A 156 -4.48 3.84 9.35
N GLY A 157 -4.53 2.79 8.54
CA GLY A 157 -4.71 2.92 7.09
C GLY A 157 -4.23 1.67 6.37
N THR A 158 -4.73 1.44 5.15
CA THR A 158 -4.09 0.48 4.24
C THR A 158 -2.64 0.86 3.93
N SER A 159 -2.31 2.15 4.04
CA SER A 159 -0.94 2.69 4.01
C SER A 159 -0.02 2.16 5.11
N MET A 160 -0.58 1.67 6.23
CA MET A 160 0.15 1.02 7.34
C MET A 160 0.17 -0.51 7.18
N SER A 161 -0.84 -1.09 6.53
CA SER A 161 -0.86 -2.50 6.16
C SER A 161 0.17 -2.86 5.09
N ALA A 162 0.31 -2.02 4.06
CA ALA A 162 1.25 -2.25 2.96
C ALA A 162 2.72 -2.44 3.42
N PRO A 163 3.30 -1.58 4.28
CA PRO A 163 4.67 -1.77 4.74
C PRO A 163 4.81 -2.97 5.67
N ASN A 164 3.76 -3.33 6.42
CA ASN A 164 3.75 -4.54 7.24
C ASN A 164 3.86 -5.80 6.35
N ALA A 165 3.01 -5.89 5.32
CA ALA A 165 3.08 -6.96 4.33
C ALA A 165 4.43 -6.97 3.60
N THR A 166 4.97 -5.79 3.25
CA THR A 166 6.29 -5.66 2.60
C THR A 166 7.40 -6.25 3.47
N GLY A 167 7.40 -5.97 4.76
CA GLY A 167 8.38 -6.55 5.69
C GLY A 167 8.31 -8.08 5.73
N THR A 168 7.09 -8.64 5.78
CA THR A 168 6.88 -10.09 5.75
C THR A 168 7.35 -10.72 4.44
N VAL A 169 7.02 -10.11 3.29
CA VAL A 169 7.43 -10.62 1.97
C VAL A 169 8.95 -10.56 1.82
N GLY A 170 9.60 -9.48 2.27
CA GLY A 170 11.06 -9.38 2.28
C GLY A 170 11.73 -10.46 3.11
N TRP A 171 11.14 -10.81 4.25
CA TRP A 171 11.66 -11.89 5.08
C TRP A 171 11.51 -13.26 4.42
N CYS A 172 10.35 -13.55 3.80
CA CYS A 172 10.14 -14.77 3.05
C CYS A 172 11.10 -14.91 1.86
N PHE A 173 11.35 -13.81 1.15
CA PHE A 173 12.24 -13.81 -0.01
C PHE A 173 13.70 -14.07 0.39
N PHE A 174 14.17 -13.46 1.48
CA PHE A 174 15.52 -13.71 1.99
C PHE A 174 15.71 -15.11 2.58
N GLY A 175 14.66 -15.72 3.14
CA GLY A 175 14.70 -17.08 3.66
C GLY A 175 14.74 -18.18 2.59
N LEU A 176 14.50 -17.84 1.31
CA LEU A 176 14.55 -18.74 0.16
C LEU A 176 15.88 -18.68 -0.62
N LEU A 177 16.73 -17.67 -0.33
CA LEU A 177 18.07 -17.48 -0.89
C LEU A 177 19.13 -18.07 0.05
#